data_AF-A0A1H1S4N5-F1
#
_entry.id   AF-A0A1H1S4N5-F1
#
_cell.length_a   1.000
_cell.length_b   1.000
_cell.length_c   1.000
_cell.angle_alpha   90.00
_cell.angle_beta   90.00
_cell.angle_gamma   90.00
#
_symmetry.space_group_name_H-M   'P 1'
#
loop_
_entity.id
_entity.type
_entity.pdbx_description
1 polymer ?
#
loop_
_entity_poly.entity_id
_entity_poly.type
_entity_poly.pdbx_seq_one_letter_code
_entity_poly.pdbx_strand_id
1 'polypeptide(L)'
;MLTPDATWFERDPLELAPLLLGGVLRRADAAGTVALRLTEVEAYRGSDDPGAHTFRGKTARNATMFGPGGHVYCYFTYGMHHAVNIVAGPEGLGWGVLVRAGSVVEGHDLAAERRHVRRSTRIAGELARGPGNVAQALGATLADDGAPLVPLFAGRGGRAAGAPVTRPAPHPDRLDPQARAELTAPRAGRVGGAAAVSRPPVTWSFEPAPTPPPHTTGPRVGVSGPGGDASAYPWRFWIPGEPSVSAYRPAAPRKRS
;
A
#
# COMPACT_ATOMS: atom_id res chain seq x y z
N MET A 1 -17.13 -10.84 15.02
CA MET A 1 -16.05 -10.26 14.21
C MET A 1 -16.39 -8.80 13.99
N LEU A 2 -15.57 -7.87 14.49
CA LEU A 2 -15.78 -6.44 14.31
C LEU A 2 -15.64 -6.14 12.82
N THR A 3 -16.72 -5.71 12.18
CA THR A 3 -16.67 -5.12 10.84
C THR A 3 -15.93 -3.82 11.01
N PRO A 4 -14.76 -3.66 10.42
CA PRO A 4 -14.04 -2.44 10.65
C PRO A 4 -14.68 -1.30 9.85
N ASP A 5 -14.63 -0.10 10.40
CA ASP A 5 -15.16 1.12 9.78
C ASP A 5 -13.98 2.07 9.53
N ALA A 6 -14.25 3.31 9.13
CA ALA A 6 -13.20 4.30 8.88
C ALA A 6 -12.27 4.52 10.10
N THR A 7 -12.73 4.20 11.31
CA THR A 7 -11.96 4.34 12.56
C THR A 7 -11.11 3.13 12.89
N TRP A 8 -11.12 2.05 12.08
CA TRP A 8 -10.36 0.85 12.40
C TRP A 8 -8.85 1.09 12.53
N PHE A 9 -8.33 2.04 11.75
CA PHE A 9 -6.94 2.47 11.82
C PHE A 9 -6.67 3.49 12.93
N GLU A 10 -7.71 4.05 13.56
CA GLU A 10 -7.59 5.01 14.68
C GLU A 10 -7.30 4.29 16.00
N ARG A 11 -6.20 3.53 16.01
CA ARG A 11 -5.72 2.76 17.15
C ARG A 11 -4.29 3.14 17.49
N ASP A 12 -3.88 2.82 18.71
CA ASP A 12 -2.47 2.82 19.05
C ASP A 12 -1.69 1.95 18.04
N PRO A 13 -0.55 2.40 17.50
CA PRO A 13 0.21 1.61 16.54
C PRO A 13 0.70 0.28 17.11
N LEU A 14 0.84 0.13 18.43
CA LEU A 14 1.16 -1.14 19.09
C LEU A 14 -0.02 -2.12 19.11
N GLU A 15 -1.26 -1.61 19.09
CA GLU A 15 -2.46 -2.43 18.93
C GLU A 15 -2.73 -2.73 17.45
N LEU A 16 -2.52 -1.75 16.56
CA LEU A 16 -2.77 -1.88 15.13
C LEU A 16 -1.79 -2.83 14.45
N ALA A 17 -0.50 -2.78 14.80
CA ALA A 17 0.53 -3.55 14.11
C ALA A 17 0.25 -5.08 14.08
N PRO A 18 -0.09 -5.74 15.19
CA PRO A 18 -0.53 -7.14 15.17
C PRO A 18 -1.76 -7.41 14.30
N LEU A 19 -2.73 -6.49 14.26
CA LEU A 19 -3.97 -6.64 13.49
C LEU A 19 -3.74 -6.52 11.98
N LEU A 20 -2.67 -5.86 11.56
CA LEU A 20 -2.28 -5.75 10.16
C LEU A 20 -1.66 -7.05 9.61
N LEU A 21 -1.06 -7.87 10.48
CA LEU A 21 -0.41 -9.13 10.07
C LEU A 21 -1.44 -10.11 9.49
N GLY A 22 -1.06 -10.76 8.40
CA GLY A 22 -1.91 -11.66 7.63
C GLY A 22 -2.96 -10.96 6.76
N GLY A 23 -3.22 -9.67 6.98
CA GLY A 23 -4.08 -8.86 6.12
C GLY A 23 -3.44 -8.58 4.76
N VAL A 24 -4.26 -8.17 3.80
CA VAL A 24 -3.85 -7.95 2.41
C VAL A 24 -3.91 -6.47 2.06
N LEU A 25 -2.73 -5.89 1.82
CA LEU A 25 -2.58 -4.52 1.29
C LEU A 25 -2.51 -4.58 -0.23
N ARG A 26 -3.37 -3.83 -0.91
CA ARG A 26 -3.41 -3.78 -2.39
C ARG A 26 -3.19 -2.37 -2.89
N ARG A 27 -2.44 -2.27 -3.99
CA ARG A 27 -2.31 -1.06 -4.80
C ARG A 27 -2.63 -1.39 -6.24
N ALA A 28 -3.53 -0.62 -6.84
CA ALA A 28 -3.86 -0.75 -8.26
C ALA A 28 -3.56 0.56 -9.00
N ASP A 29 -3.04 0.45 -10.21
CA ASP A 29 -2.83 1.55 -11.13
C ASP A 29 -3.10 1.10 -12.58
N ALA A 30 -2.76 1.94 -13.56
CA ALA A 30 -2.95 1.63 -14.98
C ALA A 30 -2.21 0.38 -15.47
N ALA A 31 -1.16 -0.06 -14.77
CA ALA A 31 -0.41 -1.27 -15.13
C ALA A 31 -1.02 -2.54 -14.51
N GLY A 32 -1.89 -2.40 -13.49
CA GLY A 32 -2.57 -3.50 -12.83
C GLY A 32 -2.49 -3.44 -11.31
N THR A 33 -2.93 -4.51 -10.67
CA THR A 33 -2.98 -4.65 -9.21
C THR A 33 -1.80 -5.47 -8.72
N VAL A 34 -1.19 -5.05 -7.60
CA VAL A 34 -0.33 -5.91 -6.77
C VAL A 34 -0.89 -5.94 -5.36
N ALA A 35 -1.02 -7.14 -4.81
CA ALA A 35 -1.49 -7.38 -3.44
C ALA A 35 -0.43 -8.12 -2.62
N LEU A 36 -0.20 -7.64 -1.40
CA LEU A 36 0.71 -8.26 -0.44
C LEU A 36 -0.06 -8.73 0.79
N ARG A 37 0.05 -10.03 1.13
CA ARG A 37 -0.25 -10.50 2.48
C ARG A 37 0.87 -10.05 3.40
N LEU A 38 0.56 -9.20 4.37
CA LEU A 38 1.55 -8.62 5.26
C LEU A 38 2.07 -9.68 6.24
N THR A 39 3.39 -9.84 6.31
CA THR A 39 4.04 -10.81 7.20
C THR A 39 4.95 -10.15 8.22
N GLU A 40 5.30 -8.88 8.00
CA GLU A 40 6.01 -8.09 8.99
C GLU A 40 5.71 -6.59 8.92
N VAL A 41 5.56 -5.98 10.10
CA VAL A 41 5.40 -4.54 10.29
C VAL A 41 6.23 -3.99 11.46
N GLU A 42 6.41 -2.67 11.52
CA GLU A 42 7.04 -1.96 12.64
C GLU A 42 6.18 -0.78 13.09
N ALA A 43 5.91 -0.67 14.39
CA ALA A 43 5.12 0.42 14.97
C ALA A 43 5.99 1.64 15.32
N TYR A 44 5.41 2.83 15.11
CA TYR A 44 6.01 4.12 15.44
C TYR A 44 5.00 5.03 16.13
N ARG A 45 5.33 5.47 17.34
CA ARG A 45 4.38 6.12 18.28
C ARG A 45 4.65 7.61 18.50
N GLY A 46 5.02 8.34 17.45
CA GLY A 46 5.09 9.80 17.51
C GLY A 46 6.12 10.33 18.50
N SER A 47 5.71 11.28 19.33
CA SER A 47 6.52 11.91 20.38
C SER A 47 7.02 10.95 21.46
N ASP A 48 6.38 9.78 21.61
CA ASP A 48 6.77 8.78 22.61
C ASP A 48 7.88 7.85 22.09
N ASP A 49 8.35 8.07 20.86
CA ASP A 49 9.20 7.14 20.13
C ASP A 49 10.45 7.84 19.58
N PRO A 50 11.61 7.74 20.25
CA PRO A 50 12.85 8.31 19.76
C PRO A 50 13.31 7.79 18.38
N GLY A 51 12.75 6.67 17.91
CA GLY A 51 13.01 6.09 16.60
C GLY A 51 12.09 6.61 15.48
N ALA A 52 11.03 7.35 15.79
CA ALA A 52 10.06 7.83 14.82
C ALA A 52 10.53 9.11 14.10
N HIS A 53 10.14 9.24 12.83
CA HIS A 53 10.30 10.49 12.07
C HIS A 53 9.52 11.66 12.68
N THR A 54 8.51 11.35 13.49
CA THR A 54 7.57 12.28 14.11
C THR A 54 7.94 12.61 15.56
N PHE A 55 9.03 12.03 16.10
CA PHE A 55 9.48 12.25 17.47
C PHE A 55 9.67 13.73 17.83
N ARG A 56 10.25 14.50 16.91
CA ARG A 56 10.49 15.95 17.07
C ARG A 56 9.36 16.82 16.52
N GLY A 57 8.18 16.24 16.33
CA GLY A 57 6.99 16.93 15.83
C GLY A 57 6.87 16.97 14.31
N LYS A 58 5.90 17.76 13.86
CA LYS A 58 5.46 17.86 12.47
C LYS A 58 6.42 18.70 11.64
N THR A 59 6.71 18.21 10.43
CA THR A 59 7.49 18.85 9.38
C THR A 59 6.76 18.66 8.05
N ALA A 60 7.16 19.37 7.00
CA ALA A 60 6.59 19.16 5.67
C ALA A 60 6.75 17.71 5.18
N ARG A 61 7.87 17.04 5.51
CA ARG A 61 8.17 15.68 5.03
C ARG A 61 7.37 14.58 5.72
N ASN A 62 6.98 14.77 6.98
CA ASN A 62 6.24 13.77 7.74
C ASN A 62 4.78 14.20 7.98
N ALA A 63 4.30 15.26 7.31
CA ALA A 63 3.00 15.87 7.57
C ALA A 63 1.85 14.85 7.47
N THR A 64 1.94 13.92 6.53
CA THR A 64 0.97 12.83 6.32
C THR A 64 0.80 11.93 7.54
N MET A 65 1.87 11.64 8.30
CA MET A 65 1.78 10.86 9.55
C MET A 65 0.95 11.56 10.62
N PHE A 66 0.77 12.87 10.54
CA PHE A 66 -0.09 13.65 11.43
C PHE A 66 -1.50 13.82 10.89
N GLY A 67 -1.84 13.23 9.75
CA GLY A 67 -3.19 13.20 9.18
C GLY A 67 -4.08 12.13 9.81
N PRO A 68 -5.25 11.85 9.21
CA PRO A 68 -6.18 10.85 9.71
C PRO A 68 -5.63 9.42 9.61
N GLY A 69 -6.02 8.55 10.54
CA GLY A 69 -5.75 7.10 10.45
C GLY A 69 -6.21 6.49 9.12
N GLY A 70 -5.48 5.48 8.63
CA GLY A 70 -5.84 4.78 7.39
C GLY A 70 -5.35 5.47 6.11
N HIS A 71 -4.40 6.39 6.21
CA HIS A 71 -3.72 6.96 5.05
C HIS A 71 -2.36 6.30 4.82
N VAL A 72 -1.91 6.29 3.57
CA VAL A 72 -0.57 5.85 3.19
C VAL A 72 0.39 7.01 3.42
N TYR A 73 1.39 6.78 4.26
CA TYR A 73 2.57 7.65 4.32
C TYR A 73 3.70 7.01 3.52
N CYS A 74 4.05 7.64 2.40
CA CYS A 74 5.11 7.16 1.51
C CYS A 74 6.26 8.17 1.50
N TYR A 75 7.46 7.72 1.84
CA TYR A 75 8.61 8.59 1.91
C TYR A 75 9.85 7.96 1.31
N PHE A 76 10.77 8.80 0.84
CA PHE A 76 12.05 8.35 0.35
C PHE A 76 13.01 8.08 1.52
N THR A 77 13.64 6.92 1.54
CA THR A 77 14.62 6.48 2.54
C THR A 77 16.00 6.29 1.91
N TYR A 78 17.04 6.73 2.63
CA TYR A 78 18.46 6.61 2.28
C TYR A 78 18.84 6.97 0.83
N GLY A 79 18.10 7.89 0.20
CA GLY A 79 18.42 8.34 -1.16
C GLY A 79 18.17 7.32 -2.28
N MET A 80 17.58 6.15 -1.98
CA MET A 80 17.50 5.04 -2.95
C MET A 80 16.15 4.36 -3.06
N HIS A 81 15.34 4.34 -1.99
CA HIS A 81 14.12 3.54 -1.95
C HIS A 81 12.96 4.32 -1.34
N HIS A 82 11.73 3.99 -1.71
CA HIS A 82 10.56 4.43 -0.94
C HIS A 82 10.30 3.44 0.21
N ALA A 83 9.61 3.90 1.24
CA ALA A 83 9.03 3.09 2.30
C ALA A 83 7.56 3.49 2.48
N VAL A 84 6.73 2.53 2.89
CA VAL A 84 5.27 2.67 2.98
C VAL A 84 4.84 2.42 4.42
N ASN A 85 4.17 3.39 5.02
CA ASN A 85 3.53 3.28 6.31
C ASN A 85 2.01 3.43 6.17
N ILE A 86 1.29 2.86 7.13
CA ILE A 86 -0.12 3.11 7.36
C ILE A 86 -0.23 4.05 8.56
N VAL A 87 -0.84 5.22 8.38
CA VAL A 87 -1.09 6.19 9.46
C VAL A 87 -2.06 5.57 10.46
N ALA A 88 -1.74 5.71 11.75
CA ALA A 88 -2.48 5.13 12.85
C ALA A 88 -2.97 6.21 13.81
N GLY A 89 -4.02 5.88 14.56
CA GLY A 89 -4.54 6.74 15.63
C GLY A 89 -5.28 7.99 15.13
N PRO A 90 -5.75 8.82 16.08
CA PRO A 90 -6.32 10.13 15.79
C PRO A 90 -5.35 11.07 15.06
N GLU A 91 -5.94 12.01 14.30
CA GLU A 91 -5.18 13.08 13.64
C GLU A 91 -4.33 13.88 14.65
N GLY A 92 -3.14 14.30 14.22
CA GLY A 92 -2.24 15.15 15.00
C GLY A 92 -1.23 14.42 15.87
N LEU A 93 -1.30 13.10 16.02
CA LEU A 93 -0.38 12.36 16.89
C LEU A 93 0.94 11.92 16.21
N GLY A 94 0.97 11.86 14.87
CA GLY A 94 2.18 11.46 14.15
C GLY A 94 2.47 9.95 14.27
N TRP A 95 1.45 9.13 14.43
CA TRP A 95 1.55 7.68 14.65
C TRP A 95 1.41 6.89 13.35
N GLY A 96 2.05 5.73 13.29
CA GLY A 96 1.89 4.87 12.12
C GLY A 96 2.64 3.55 12.22
N VAL A 97 2.38 2.70 11.23
CA VAL A 97 2.94 1.36 11.14
C VAL A 97 3.64 1.21 9.79
N LEU A 98 4.96 0.99 9.80
CA LEU A 98 5.74 0.69 8.61
C LEU A 98 5.41 -0.71 8.10
N VAL A 99 5.08 -0.83 6.82
CA VAL A 99 4.90 -2.11 6.13
C VAL A 99 6.27 -2.62 5.72
N ARG A 100 6.77 -3.62 6.45
CA ARG A 100 8.18 -4.00 6.38
C ARG A 100 8.41 -5.25 5.54
N ALA A 101 7.45 -6.16 5.45
CA ALA A 101 7.48 -7.27 4.51
C ALA A 101 6.09 -7.88 4.23
N GLY A 102 5.98 -8.56 3.10
CA GLY A 102 4.81 -9.38 2.77
C GLY A 102 5.09 -10.36 1.63
N SER A 103 4.17 -11.30 1.44
CA SER A 103 4.17 -12.23 0.31
C SER A 103 3.18 -11.76 -0.75
N VAL A 104 3.57 -11.86 -2.02
CA VAL A 104 2.72 -11.42 -3.14
C VAL A 104 1.60 -12.44 -3.35
N VAL A 105 0.36 -12.00 -3.25
CA VAL A 105 -0.84 -12.85 -3.42
C VAL A 105 -1.64 -12.52 -4.68
N GLU A 106 -1.34 -11.38 -5.33
CA GLU A 106 -1.91 -10.96 -6.61
C GLU A 106 -0.87 -10.12 -7.37
N GLY A 107 -0.82 -10.23 -8.70
CA GLY A 107 0.07 -9.43 -9.53
C GLY A 107 1.55 -9.83 -9.45
N HIS A 108 1.83 -11.13 -9.28
CA HIS A 108 3.20 -11.63 -9.11
C HIS A 108 4.14 -11.22 -10.26
N ASP A 109 3.71 -11.32 -11.51
CA ASP A 109 4.54 -10.96 -12.67
C ASP A 109 4.83 -9.46 -12.71
N LEU A 110 3.81 -8.62 -12.46
CA LEU A 110 3.98 -7.17 -12.37
C LEU A 110 4.90 -6.77 -11.21
N ALA A 111 4.77 -7.42 -10.05
CA ALA A 111 5.67 -7.22 -8.91
C ALA A 111 7.11 -7.62 -9.26
N ALA A 112 7.30 -8.72 -9.98
CA ALA A 112 8.61 -9.18 -10.43
C ALA A 112 9.22 -8.19 -11.44
N GLU A 113 8.46 -7.74 -12.42
CA GLU A 113 8.89 -6.72 -13.40
C GLU A 113 9.39 -5.45 -12.71
N ARG A 114 8.57 -4.90 -11.79
CA ARG A 114 8.93 -3.70 -11.01
C ARG A 114 10.21 -3.88 -10.20
N ARG A 115 10.45 -5.09 -9.68
CA ARG A 115 11.64 -5.45 -8.90
C ARG A 115 12.87 -5.72 -9.76
N HIS A 116 12.68 -6.11 -11.02
CA HIS A 116 13.74 -6.47 -11.96
C HIS A 116 14.21 -5.32 -12.86
N VAL A 117 13.57 -4.15 -12.86
CA VAL A 117 13.92 -3.00 -13.74
C VAL A 117 15.42 -2.68 -13.78
N ARG A 118 16.16 -2.95 -12.69
CA ARG A 118 17.61 -2.70 -12.59
C ARG A 118 18.45 -3.97 -12.36
N ARG A 119 17.90 -5.16 -12.59
CA ARG A 119 18.59 -6.44 -12.36
C ARG A 119 18.59 -7.30 -13.61
N SER A 120 19.77 -7.81 -13.95
CA SER A 120 19.96 -8.82 -15.00
C SER A 120 19.58 -10.23 -14.56
N THR A 121 19.55 -10.49 -13.25
CA THR A 121 19.23 -11.81 -12.67
C THR A 121 17.87 -11.82 -11.96
N ARG A 122 17.13 -12.92 -12.15
CA ARG A 122 15.85 -13.16 -11.47
C ARG A 122 16.07 -13.21 -9.96
N ILE A 123 15.19 -12.57 -9.20
CA ILE A 123 15.21 -12.63 -7.74
C ILE A 123 14.84 -14.05 -7.31
N ALA A 124 15.76 -14.71 -6.59
CA ALA A 124 15.46 -15.93 -5.86
C ALA A 124 14.76 -15.57 -4.54
N GLY A 125 13.56 -16.12 -4.31
CA GLY A 125 12.77 -15.91 -3.10
C GLY A 125 11.75 -14.76 -3.18
N GLU A 126 11.34 -14.26 -2.02
CA GLU A 126 10.21 -13.35 -1.85
C GLU A 126 10.48 -11.94 -2.40
N LEU A 127 9.55 -11.42 -3.22
CA LEU A 127 9.70 -10.16 -3.92
C LEU A 127 9.62 -8.92 -3.00
N ALA A 128 8.87 -9.01 -1.91
CA ALA A 128 8.58 -7.92 -0.97
C ALA A 128 9.21 -8.14 0.43
N ARG A 129 10.41 -8.73 0.47
CA ARG A 129 11.18 -8.95 1.71
C ARG A 129 11.99 -7.72 2.11
N GLY A 130 11.40 -6.80 2.89
CA GLY A 130 12.03 -5.54 3.35
C GLY A 130 11.30 -4.29 2.84
N PRO A 131 11.41 -3.14 3.52
CA PRO A 131 10.51 -1.99 3.29
C PRO A 131 10.69 -1.37 1.89
N GLY A 132 11.93 -1.24 1.41
CA GLY A 132 12.19 -0.79 0.04
C GLY A 132 11.71 -1.78 -1.04
N ASN A 133 11.69 -3.07 -0.71
CA ASN A 133 11.23 -4.11 -1.61
C ASN A 133 9.69 -4.16 -1.67
N VAL A 134 9.01 -3.94 -0.54
CA VAL A 134 7.56 -3.71 -0.47
C VAL A 134 7.16 -2.57 -1.38
N ALA A 135 7.78 -1.39 -1.21
CA ALA A 135 7.44 -0.22 -2.01
C ALA A 135 7.64 -0.46 -3.51
N GLN A 136 8.76 -1.09 -3.90
CA GLN A 136 9.02 -1.43 -5.31
C GLN A 136 8.03 -2.45 -5.87
N ALA A 137 7.72 -3.53 -5.14
CA ALA A 137 6.77 -4.54 -5.61
C ALA A 137 5.38 -3.93 -5.87
N LEU A 138 4.91 -3.06 -4.96
CA LEU A 138 3.66 -2.32 -5.11
C LEU A 138 3.74 -1.24 -6.22
N GLY A 139 4.93 -0.81 -6.61
CA GLY A 139 5.11 0.35 -7.50
C GLY A 139 4.82 1.68 -6.79
N ALA A 140 4.94 1.71 -5.46
CA ALA A 140 4.69 2.89 -4.65
C ALA A 140 5.81 3.94 -4.80
N THR A 141 5.40 5.20 -4.85
CA THR A 141 6.23 6.39 -5.05
C THR A 141 5.76 7.52 -4.12
N LEU A 142 6.47 8.65 -4.09
CA LEU A 142 6.00 9.84 -3.38
C LEU A 142 4.64 10.35 -3.85
N ALA A 143 4.19 10.02 -5.07
CA ALA A 143 2.86 10.40 -5.54
C ALA A 143 1.72 9.65 -4.81
N ASP A 144 2.05 8.60 -4.07
CA ASP A 144 1.12 7.84 -3.24
C ASP A 144 1.00 8.42 -1.81
N ASP A 145 1.82 9.40 -1.43
CA ASP A 145 1.79 9.99 -0.09
C ASP A 145 0.45 10.70 0.16
N GLY A 146 -0.18 10.37 1.28
CA GLY A 146 -1.51 10.87 1.65
C GLY A 146 -2.67 10.15 0.97
N ALA A 147 -2.45 9.08 0.22
CA ALA A 147 -3.54 8.31 -0.36
C ALA A 147 -4.37 7.59 0.73
N PRO A 148 -5.72 7.66 0.69
CA PRO A 148 -6.56 6.94 1.65
C PRO A 148 -6.58 5.44 1.34
N LEU A 149 -6.56 4.60 2.38
CA LEU A 149 -6.88 3.18 2.25
C LEU A 149 -8.40 3.01 2.23
N VAL A 150 -8.91 2.45 1.15
CA VAL A 150 -10.28 1.93 1.13
C VAL A 150 -10.28 0.59 1.85
N PRO A 151 -10.96 0.46 2.99
CA PRO A 151 -10.88 -0.78 3.68
C PRO A 151 -11.92 -1.77 3.13
N LEU A 152 -11.46 -2.98 2.81
CA LEU A 152 -12.25 -4.03 2.17
C LEU A 152 -12.60 -5.06 3.22
N PHE A 153 -13.83 -5.02 3.71
CA PHE A 153 -14.28 -5.93 4.76
C PHE A 153 -15.27 -6.93 4.17
N ALA A 154 -14.95 -8.21 4.29
CA ALA A 154 -15.86 -9.27 3.88
C ALA A 154 -17.14 -9.21 4.74
N GLY A 155 -18.26 -8.74 4.15
CA GLY A 155 -19.43 -8.40 4.96
C GLY A 155 -20.77 -8.10 4.27
N ARG A 156 -20.98 -8.48 3.01
CA ARG A 156 -22.28 -8.94 2.46
C ARG A 156 -22.05 -9.45 1.05
N GLY A 157 -22.71 -10.56 0.69
CA GLY A 157 -22.78 -11.09 -0.66
C GLY A 157 -23.48 -10.15 -1.65
N GLY A 158 -22.89 -8.98 -1.89
CA GLY A 158 -23.14 -8.21 -3.08
C GLY A 158 -22.40 -8.90 -4.21
N ARG A 159 -23.13 -9.68 -5.02
CA ARG A 159 -22.83 -9.72 -6.45
C ARG A 159 -22.39 -8.32 -6.84
N ALA A 160 -21.21 -8.17 -7.45
CA ALA A 160 -20.91 -6.96 -8.20
C ALA A 160 -22.18 -6.62 -8.98
N ALA A 161 -22.79 -5.48 -8.68
CA ALA A 161 -23.90 -4.97 -9.45
C ALA A 161 -23.44 -5.10 -10.91
N GLY A 162 -24.18 -5.90 -11.67
CA GLY A 162 -23.77 -6.29 -13.01
C GLY A 162 -23.33 -5.05 -13.75
N ALA A 163 -22.13 -5.10 -14.35
CA ALA A 163 -21.88 -4.26 -15.50
C ALA A 163 -23.12 -4.39 -16.39
N PRO A 164 -23.72 -3.29 -16.88
CA PRO A 164 -24.82 -3.42 -17.81
C PRO A 164 -24.31 -4.29 -18.95
N VAL A 165 -24.87 -5.50 -19.06
CA VAL A 165 -24.71 -6.30 -20.27
C VAL A 165 -25.30 -5.43 -21.35
N THR A 166 -24.41 -4.78 -22.10
CA THR A 166 -24.77 -4.09 -23.32
C THR A 166 -25.34 -5.17 -24.23
N ARG A 167 -26.67 -5.16 -24.35
CA ARG A 167 -27.36 -5.98 -25.33
C ARG A 167 -26.71 -5.65 -26.69
N PRO A 168 -26.24 -6.63 -27.47
CA PRO A 168 -25.67 -6.35 -28.78
C PRO A 168 -26.72 -5.57 -29.59
N ALA A 169 -26.25 -4.54 -30.30
CA ALA A 169 -27.10 -3.75 -31.19
C ALA A 169 -27.82 -4.71 -32.16
N PRO A 170 -29.12 -4.49 -32.45
CA PRO A 170 -29.82 -5.32 -33.43
C PRO A 170 -29.14 -5.23 -34.80
N HIS A 171 -29.17 -6.34 -35.53
CA HIS A 171 -28.68 -6.47 -36.90
C HIS A 171 -29.22 -5.32 -37.78
N PRO A 172 -28.43 -4.74 -38.68
CA PRO A 172 -28.76 -3.53 -39.45
C PRO A 172 -29.97 -3.63 -40.40
N ASP A 173 -30.68 -4.75 -40.44
CA ASP A 173 -31.85 -4.96 -41.31
C ASP A 173 -33.19 -4.69 -40.62
N ARG A 174 -33.19 -4.03 -39.44
CA ARG A 174 -34.42 -3.63 -38.73
C ARG A 174 -34.51 -2.13 -38.40
N LEU A 175 -33.70 -1.30 -39.04
CA LEU A 175 -33.78 0.16 -38.89
C LEU A 175 -34.79 0.74 -39.89
N ASP A 176 -35.59 1.70 -39.44
CA ASP A 176 -36.46 2.45 -40.34
C ASP A 176 -35.64 3.31 -41.33
N PRO A 177 -36.17 3.63 -42.52
CA PRO A 177 -35.48 4.40 -43.57
C PRO A 177 -34.85 5.73 -43.11
N GLN A 178 -35.41 6.41 -42.10
CA GLN A 178 -34.87 7.68 -41.57
C GLN A 178 -33.56 7.50 -40.79
N ALA A 179 -33.40 6.38 -40.06
CA ALA A 179 -32.17 6.11 -39.29
C ALA A 179 -30.96 5.75 -40.17
N ARG A 180 -31.17 5.28 -41.40
CA ARG A 180 -30.07 4.98 -42.34
C ARG A 180 -29.45 6.24 -42.96
N ALA A 181 -30.21 7.34 -43.07
CA ALA A 181 -29.74 8.58 -43.69
C ALA A 181 -28.75 9.36 -42.81
N GLU A 182 -28.86 9.24 -41.47
CA GLU A 182 -27.95 9.91 -40.53
C GLU A 182 -26.56 9.24 -40.43
N LEU A 183 -26.44 7.98 -40.87
CA LEU A 183 -25.17 7.24 -40.87
C LEU A 183 -24.23 7.58 -42.03
N THR A 184 -24.71 8.26 -43.08
CA THR A 184 -23.93 8.54 -44.31
C THR A 184 -23.51 10.01 -44.49
N ALA A 185 -23.78 10.89 -43.52
CA ALA A 185 -23.36 12.28 -43.60
C ALA A 185 -21.85 12.44 -43.30
N PRO A 186 -21.08 13.20 -44.12
CA PRO A 186 -19.66 13.42 -43.88
C PRO A 186 -19.44 14.23 -42.61
N ARG A 187 -18.72 13.65 -41.63
CA ARG A 187 -18.36 14.36 -40.39
C ARG A 187 -17.31 15.43 -40.70
N ALA A 188 -17.67 16.68 -40.46
CA ALA A 188 -16.76 17.82 -40.51
C ALA A 188 -15.55 17.61 -39.58
N GLY A 189 -14.37 17.97 -40.08
CA GLY A 189 -13.06 17.64 -39.52
C GLY A 189 -12.89 18.00 -38.04
N ARG A 190 -12.51 17.01 -37.24
CA ARG A 190 -12.03 17.21 -35.87
C ARG A 190 -10.52 17.34 -35.92
N VAL A 191 -10.03 18.55 -35.67
CA VAL A 191 -8.63 18.85 -35.41
C VAL A 191 -8.13 17.94 -34.28
N GLY A 192 -7.01 17.26 -34.52
CA GLY A 192 -6.42 16.30 -33.61
C GLY A 192 -5.99 16.95 -32.29
N GLY A 193 -6.85 16.86 -31.28
CA GLY A 193 -6.42 16.86 -29.89
C GLY A 193 -6.20 15.41 -29.49
N ALA A 194 -4.94 15.02 -29.23
CA ALA A 194 -4.67 13.78 -28.54
C ALA A 194 -5.46 13.82 -27.23
N ALA A 195 -6.54 13.05 -27.14
CA ALA A 195 -7.28 12.89 -25.91
C ALA A 195 -6.28 12.36 -24.88
N ALA A 196 -5.98 13.15 -23.85
CA ALA A 196 -5.24 12.68 -22.70
C ALA A 196 -5.97 11.43 -22.19
N VAL A 197 -5.41 10.25 -22.45
CA VAL A 197 -5.94 9.01 -21.91
C VAL A 197 -5.79 9.15 -20.41
N SER A 198 -6.90 9.46 -19.73
CA SER A 198 -6.98 9.54 -18.28
C SER A 198 -6.49 8.22 -17.74
N ARG A 199 -5.28 8.18 -17.18
CA ARG A 199 -4.79 6.99 -16.47
C ARG A 199 -5.81 6.75 -15.34
N PRO A 200 -6.29 5.51 -15.15
CA PRO A 200 -7.15 5.21 -14.02
C PRO A 200 -6.46 5.67 -12.73
N PRO A 201 -7.23 6.24 -11.78
CA PRO A 201 -6.66 6.73 -10.53
C PRO A 201 -5.96 5.59 -9.78
N VAL A 202 -4.83 5.89 -9.16
CA VAL A 202 -4.17 4.94 -8.26
C VAL A 202 -5.09 4.72 -7.06
N THR A 203 -5.31 3.46 -6.70
CA THR A 203 -6.13 3.11 -5.53
C THR A 203 -5.34 2.25 -4.56
N TRP A 204 -5.63 2.46 -3.28
CA TRP A 204 -5.07 1.70 -2.17
C TRP A 204 -6.20 1.10 -1.36
N SER A 205 -6.03 -0.15 -0.97
CA SER A 205 -7.01 -0.85 -0.13
C SER A 205 -6.35 -1.80 0.83
N PHE A 206 -7.02 -2.06 1.95
CA PHE A 206 -6.56 -3.03 2.94
C PHE A 206 -7.71 -3.93 3.39
N GLU A 207 -7.46 -5.23 3.38
CA GLU A 207 -8.37 -6.26 3.85
C GLU A 207 -7.73 -6.96 5.07
N PRO A 208 -8.27 -6.81 6.29
CA PRO A 208 -7.72 -7.49 7.45
C PRO A 208 -7.90 -9.00 7.36
N ALA A 209 -6.98 -9.76 7.97
CA ALA A 209 -7.18 -11.19 8.14
C ALA A 209 -8.43 -11.45 9.00
N PRO A 210 -9.22 -12.51 8.74
CA PRO A 210 -10.38 -12.86 9.56
C PRO A 210 -10.03 -13.02 11.05
N THR A 211 -8.84 -13.56 11.30
CA THR A 211 -8.22 -13.66 12.62
C THR A 211 -6.75 -13.28 12.49
N PRO A 212 -6.22 -12.37 13.34
CA PRO A 212 -4.80 -12.07 13.37
C PRO A 212 -3.98 -13.35 13.64
N PRO A 213 -2.91 -13.61 12.86
CA PRO A 213 -2.08 -14.78 13.06
C PRO A 213 -1.24 -14.67 14.34
N PRO A 214 -0.74 -15.80 14.89
CA PRO A 214 0.31 -15.76 15.90
C PRO A 214 1.50 -14.94 15.39
N HIS A 215 2.06 -14.10 16.26
CA HIS A 215 3.16 -13.22 15.92
C HIS A 215 4.24 -13.24 17.01
N THR A 216 5.44 -12.79 16.64
CA THR A 216 6.55 -12.52 17.56
C THR A 216 6.93 -11.05 17.48
N THR A 217 7.49 -10.53 18.57
CA THR A 217 7.95 -9.15 18.67
C THR A 217 9.46 -9.07 18.91
N GLY A 218 10.06 -7.91 18.63
CA GLY A 218 11.49 -7.71 18.81
C GLY A 218 11.99 -6.33 18.36
N PRO A 219 13.31 -6.12 18.30
CA PRO A 219 13.88 -4.83 17.90
C PRO A 219 13.56 -4.50 16.45
N ARG A 220 13.26 -3.21 16.22
CA ARG A 220 13.08 -2.64 14.88
C ARG A 220 14.40 -2.63 14.10
N VAL A 221 14.30 -2.84 12.79
CA VAL A 221 15.44 -2.95 11.88
C VAL A 221 15.98 -1.57 11.53
N GLY A 222 17.29 -1.37 11.65
CA GLY A 222 17.93 -0.13 11.21
C GLY A 222 17.60 1.12 12.04
N VAL A 223 16.92 0.98 13.18
CA VAL A 223 16.64 2.10 14.10
C VAL A 223 17.85 2.32 15.01
N SER A 224 18.33 3.56 15.07
CA SER A 224 19.50 3.97 15.87
C SER A 224 19.09 4.64 17.17
N GLY A 225 20.02 4.70 18.13
CA GLY A 225 19.79 5.36 19.42
C GLY A 225 18.76 4.62 20.29
N PRO A 226 18.16 5.31 21.27
CA PRO A 226 17.24 4.69 22.24
C PRO A 226 16.06 3.95 21.61
N GLY A 227 15.52 4.44 20.48
CA GLY A 227 14.41 3.79 19.79
C GLY A 227 14.74 2.42 19.20
N GLY A 228 16.03 2.08 19.07
CA GLY A 228 16.50 0.76 18.61
C GLY A 228 16.66 -0.26 19.73
N ASP A 229 16.47 0.14 21.00
CA ASP A 229 16.60 -0.76 22.15
C ASP A 229 15.45 -1.77 22.20
N ALA A 230 15.78 -3.05 22.10
CA ALA A 230 14.82 -4.15 22.13
C ALA A 230 14.06 -4.28 23.46
N SER A 231 14.68 -3.86 24.58
CA SER A 231 14.08 -3.98 25.91
C SER A 231 12.98 -2.95 26.13
N ALA A 232 13.19 -1.72 25.63
CA ALA A 232 12.24 -0.63 25.75
C ALA A 232 11.25 -0.58 24.58
N TYR A 233 11.70 -0.91 23.36
CA TYR A 233 10.92 -0.76 22.13
C TYR A 233 10.93 -2.04 21.27
N PRO A 234 10.36 -3.17 21.75
CA PRO A 234 10.19 -4.39 20.96
C PRO A 234 9.06 -4.25 19.91
N TRP A 235 9.05 -3.16 19.16
CA TRP A 235 7.91 -2.68 18.37
C TRP A 235 7.95 -3.11 16.90
N ARG A 236 8.69 -4.17 16.60
CA ARG A 236 8.63 -4.91 15.33
C ARG A 236 7.82 -6.17 15.53
N PHE A 237 6.90 -6.47 14.62
CA PHE A 237 5.95 -7.58 14.73
C PHE A 237 5.98 -8.42 13.45
N TRP A 238 6.21 -9.73 13.56
CA TRP A 238 6.22 -10.65 12.41
C TRP A 238 5.54 -11.97 12.69
N ILE A 239 5.12 -12.65 11.63
CA ILE A 239 4.60 -14.02 11.70
C ILE A 239 5.79 -15.00 11.70
N PRO A 240 5.92 -15.90 12.70
CA PRO A 240 7.04 -16.83 12.79
C PRO A 240 7.12 -17.80 11.61
N GLY A 241 8.33 -18.04 11.10
CA GLY A 241 8.57 -19.02 10.03
C GLY A 241 8.21 -18.56 8.61
N GLU A 242 7.58 -17.39 8.44
CA GLU A 242 7.24 -16.87 7.11
C GLU A 242 8.50 -16.52 6.29
N PRO A 243 8.69 -17.08 5.07
CA PRO A 243 9.88 -16.81 4.25
C PRO A 243 10.07 -15.33 3.87
N SER A 244 8.97 -14.56 3.80
CA SER A 244 9.00 -13.14 3.45
C SER A 244 9.49 -12.25 4.59
N VAL A 245 9.58 -12.76 5.81
CA VAL A 245 10.15 -12.03 6.95
C VAL A 245 11.60 -11.68 6.66
N SER A 246 11.87 -10.38 6.55
CA SER A 246 13.20 -9.83 6.26
C SER A 246 14.15 -10.01 7.44
N ALA A 247 15.44 -10.15 7.13
CA ALA A 247 16.49 -10.38 8.11
C ALA A 247 16.62 -9.17 9.05
N TYR A 248 16.84 -9.44 10.34
CA TYR A 248 17.20 -8.39 11.27
C TYR A 248 18.57 -7.80 10.92
N ARG A 249 18.66 -6.47 10.94
CA ARG A 249 19.92 -5.73 10.79
C ARG A 249 19.90 -4.54 11.77
N PRO A 250 20.86 -4.44 12.69
CA PRO A 250 20.95 -3.27 13.56
C PRO A 250 21.33 -2.02 12.75
N ALA A 251 21.07 -0.83 13.30
CA ALA A 251 21.54 0.40 12.68
C ALA A 251 23.07 0.42 12.57
N ALA A 252 23.58 0.86 11.42
CA ALA A 252 25.02 1.07 11.27
C ALA A 252 25.47 2.23 12.18
N PRO A 253 26.58 2.09 12.91
CA PRO A 253 27.13 3.20 13.69
C PRO A 253 27.49 4.37 12.74
N ARG A 254 27.07 5.60 13.09
CA ARG A 254 27.52 6.79 12.36
C ARG A 254 29.04 6.90 12.52
N LYS A 255 29.79 6.80 11.42
CA LYS A 255 31.19 7.23 11.41
C LYS A 255 31.21 8.71 11.78
N ARG A 256 31.84 9.03 12.90
CA ARG A 256 32.16 10.42 13.23
C ARG A 256 33.18 10.90 12.19
N SER A 257 32.76 11.83 11.35
CA SER A 257 33.66 12.69 10.55
C SER A 257 34.22 13.78 11.43
#